data_AF-A0A2C9LDA6-F1
#
_entry.id   AF-A0A2C9LDA6-F1
#
_cell.length_a   1.000
_cell.length_b   1.000
_cell.length_c   1.000
_cell.angle_alpha   90.00
_cell.angle_beta   90.00
_cell.angle_gamma   90.00
#
_symmetry.space_group_name_H-M   'P 1'
#
loop_
_entity.id
_entity.type
_entity.pdbx_description
1 polymer ?
#
loop_
_entity_poly.entity_id
_entity_poly.type
_entity_poly.pdbx_seq_one_letter_code
_entity_poly.pdbx_strand_id
1 'polypeptide(L)'
;CAMLTNISGLVPSSDTITPRLSHWDVYNEDLHFHMYEEHTGDYGYIQHMFRTVHAADPTPLLFLNDYNIVAQGSYTLAYLSQIQKLKAANVGLGGVGIQSHYKDFTEPDLTLVK
;
A
#
# COMPACT_ATOMS: atom_id res chain seq x y z
N CYS A 1 10.13 -0.08 13.00
CA CYS A 1 10.04 -0.04 11.54
C CYS A 1 9.64 1.38 11.17
N ALA A 2 10.56 2.19 10.63
CA ALA A 2 10.30 3.60 10.32
C ALA A 2 10.56 3.79 8.83
N MET A 3 9.51 4.04 8.06
CA MET A 3 9.61 4.52 6.69
C MET A 3 9.48 6.05 6.69
N LEU A 4 10.21 6.66 5.76
CA LEU A 4 10.66 8.04 5.80
C LEU A 4 9.56 9.06 5.45
N THR A 5 9.54 10.17 6.18
CA THR A 5 8.72 11.36 5.97
C THR A 5 8.99 12.12 4.65
N ASN A 6 9.95 11.69 3.83
CA ASN A 6 10.33 12.36 2.58
C ASN A 6 10.40 11.37 1.40
N ILE A 7 9.25 11.12 0.78
CA ILE A 7 9.10 10.27 -0.41
C ILE A 7 9.91 10.83 -1.59
N SER A 8 9.98 12.15 -1.75
CA SER A 8 10.64 12.81 -2.88
C SER A 8 12.15 12.57 -2.94
N GLY A 9 12.80 12.23 -1.82
CA GLY A 9 14.23 11.91 -1.77
C GLY A 9 14.56 10.45 -2.11
N LEU A 10 13.55 9.58 -2.20
CA LEU A 10 13.70 8.15 -2.49
C LEU A 10 13.34 7.79 -3.93
N VAL A 11 12.61 8.66 -4.61
CA VAL A 11 12.28 8.52 -6.04
C VAL A 11 13.51 8.93 -6.87
N PRO A 12 14.14 8.03 -7.63
CA PRO A 12 15.31 8.36 -8.42
C PRO A 12 14.98 9.43 -9.48
N SER A 13 15.80 10.48 -9.57
CA SER A 13 15.71 11.48 -10.65
C SER A 13 16.03 10.84 -12.01
N SER A 14 15.41 11.33 -13.08
CA SER A 14 15.46 10.81 -14.46
C SER A 14 16.84 10.72 -15.13
N ASP A 15 17.90 11.21 -14.49
CA ASP A 15 19.15 11.60 -15.16
C ASP A 15 20.27 10.54 -15.09
N THR A 16 19.99 9.34 -14.57
CA THR A 16 20.94 8.22 -14.56
C THR A 16 20.28 6.92 -14.99
N ILE A 17 21.02 6.03 -15.66
CA ILE A 17 20.61 4.65 -16.01
C ILE A 17 20.52 3.82 -14.72
N THR A 18 19.56 4.14 -13.86
CA THR A 18 19.11 3.31 -12.77
C THR A 18 18.03 2.38 -13.32
N PRO A 19 18.06 1.06 -13.02
CA PRO A 19 16.95 0.18 -13.38
C PRO A 19 15.67 0.79 -12.81
N ARG A 20 14.71 1.09 -13.68
CA ARG A 20 13.41 1.61 -13.27
C ARG A 20 12.71 0.52 -12.48
N LEU A 21 12.30 0.83 -11.25
CA LEU A 21 11.47 -0.06 -10.46
C LEU A 21 10.16 -0.33 -11.19
N SER A 22 9.72 -1.58 -11.19
CA SER A 22 8.44 -1.99 -11.79
C SER A 22 7.25 -1.60 -10.92
N HIS A 23 7.46 -1.55 -9.60
CA HIS A 23 6.43 -1.32 -8.61
C HIS A 23 7.00 -0.82 -7.28
N TRP A 24 6.14 -0.18 -6.48
CA TRP A 24 6.40 0.23 -5.10
C TRP A 24 5.25 -0.18 -4.18
N ASP A 25 5.57 -0.73 -3.01
CA ASP A 25 4.63 -0.77 -1.89
C ASP A 25 4.62 0.60 -1.22
N VAL A 26 3.61 1.42 -1.54
CA VAL A 26 3.51 2.81 -1.06
C VAL A 26 3.20 2.87 0.43
N TYR A 27 2.35 1.96 0.90
CA TYR A 27 2.07 1.80 2.32
C TYR A 27 1.97 0.32 2.66
N ASN A 28 2.76 -0.08 3.66
CA ASN A 28 2.90 -1.43 4.13
C ASN A 28 2.27 -1.56 5.51
N GLU A 29 1.36 -2.52 5.67
CA GLU A 29 0.78 -2.96 6.95
C GLU A 29 -0.13 -1.94 7.64
N ASP A 30 -0.85 -1.14 6.86
CA ASP A 30 -1.74 -0.11 7.41
C ASP A 30 -2.83 -0.71 8.32
N LEU A 31 -3.43 -1.85 7.98
CA LEU A 31 -4.50 -2.45 8.79
C LEU A 31 -4.03 -2.93 10.18
N HIS A 32 -2.73 -2.99 10.40
CA HIS A 32 -2.14 -3.48 11.64
C HIS A 32 -1.56 -2.38 12.52
N PHE A 33 -1.11 -1.27 11.93
CA PHE A 33 -0.37 -0.23 12.66
C PHE A 33 -0.91 1.18 12.54
N HIS A 34 -1.67 1.53 11.50
CA HIS A 34 -2.25 2.88 11.29
C HIS A 34 -1.29 4.06 11.57
N MET A 35 0.01 3.85 11.33
CA MET A 35 1.05 4.66 11.93
C MET A 35 0.95 6.11 11.47
N TYR A 36 0.76 6.38 10.18
CA TYR A 36 0.71 7.76 9.70
C TYR A 36 -0.59 8.45 10.09
N GLU A 37 -1.73 7.78 10.00
CA GLU A 37 -3.04 8.30 10.39
C GLU A 37 -3.04 8.71 11.87
N GLU A 38 -2.48 7.87 12.75
CA GLU A 38 -2.39 8.16 14.18
C GLU A 38 -1.45 9.33 14.49
N HIS A 39 -0.31 9.44 13.80
CA HIS A 39 0.68 10.50 14.08
C HIS A 39 0.31 11.84 13.42
N THR A 40 -0.39 11.82 12.29
CA THR A 40 -0.76 13.03 11.54
C THR A 40 -2.15 13.53 11.87
N GLY A 41 -3.04 12.67 12.37
CA GLY A 41 -4.46 12.96 12.55
C GLY A 41 -5.25 13.03 11.25
N ASP A 42 -4.62 12.75 10.10
CA ASP A 42 -5.24 12.78 8.78
C ASP A 42 -5.61 11.37 8.32
N TYR A 43 -6.91 11.03 8.40
CA TYR A 43 -7.43 9.76 7.88
C TYR A 43 -7.35 9.62 6.35
N GLY A 44 -7.01 10.70 5.64
CA GLY A 44 -6.74 10.72 4.20
C GLY A 44 -5.25 10.59 3.84
N TYR A 45 -4.37 10.38 4.82
CA TYR A 45 -2.93 10.43 4.61
C TYR A 45 -2.44 9.38 3.60
N ILE A 46 -2.99 8.16 3.64
CA ILE A 46 -2.69 7.15 2.61
C ILE A 46 -2.95 7.66 1.18
N GLN A 47 -4.06 8.37 0.94
CA GLN A 47 -4.34 8.89 -0.40
C GLN A 47 -3.37 10.01 -0.77
N HIS A 48 -2.95 10.82 0.22
CA HIS A 48 -1.90 11.81 0.03
C HIS A 48 -0.58 11.14 -0.37
N MET A 49 -0.16 10.06 0.31
CA MET A 49 1.06 9.32 -0.04
C MET A 49 1.03 8.81 -1.48
N PHE A 50 -0.04 8.13 -1.90
CA PHE A 50 -0.17 7.63 -3.27
C PHE A 50 -0.10 8.76 -4.31
N ARG A 51 -0.81 9.88 -4.10
CA ARG A 51 -0.72 11.05 -4.99
C ARG A 51 0.68 11.62 -5.06
N THR A 52 1.37 11.70 -3.92
CA THR A 52 2.73 12.24 -3.84
C THR A 52 3.74 11.34 -4.56
N VAL A 53 3.66 10.01 -4.38
CA VAL A 53 4.52 9.06 -5.10
C VAL A 53 4.24 9.13 -6.60
N HIS A 54 2.97 9.08 -7.00
CA HIS A 54 2.59 9.08 -8.42
C HIS A 54 2.99 10.37 -9.14
N ALA A 55 2.91 11.51 -8.45
CA ALA A 55 3.37 12.79 -8.99
C ALA A 55 4.90 12.87 -9.12
N ALA A 56 5.64 12.19 -8.23
CA ALA A 56 7.11 12.16 -8.26
C ALA A 56 7.66 11.21 -9.34
N ASP A 57 7.06 10.02 -9.49
CA ASP A 57 7.36 9.08 -10.58
C ASP A 57 6.09 8.30 -10.97
N PRO A 58 5.49 8.59 -12.15
CA PRO A 58 4.31 7.89 -12.63
C PRO A 58 4.64 6.53 -13.28
N THR A 59 5.92 6.15 -13.40
CA THR A 59 6.36 4.93 -14.10
C THR A 59 6.04 3.63 -13.35
N PRO A 60 6.42 3.45 -12.07
CA PRO A 60 6.16 2.22 -11.34
C PRO A 60 4.68 2.08 -10.97
N LEU A 61 4.20 0.84 -10.94
CA LEU A 61 2.89 0.53 -10.38
C LEU A 61 2.91 0.73 -8.86
N LEU A 62 1.88 1.38 -8.32
CA LEU A 62 1.79 1.63 -6.88
C LEU A 62 0.92 0.57 -6.20
N PHE A 63 1.46 -0.03 -5.15
CA PHE A 63 0.85 -1.13 -4.41
C PHE A 63 0.53 -0.69 -2.98
N LEU A 64 -0.59 -1.21 -2.49
CA LEU A 64 -0.88 -1.37 -1.08
C LEU A 64 -0.45 -2.79 -0.69
N ASN A 65 0.19 -3.00 0.47
CA ASN A 65 0.64 -4.34 0.87
C ASN A 65 0.39 -4.61 2.35
N ASP A 66 -0.10 -5.81 2.68
CA ASP A 66 -0.41 -6.18 4.07
C ASP A 66 -0.36 -7.71 4.30
N TYR A 67 -0.26 -8.14 5.56
CA TYR A 67 -0.21 -9.55 5.97
C TYR A 67 -1.52 -10.01 6.63
N ASN A 68 -1.73 -11.33 6.76
CA ASN A 68 -2.90 -11.90 7.46
C ASN A 68 -4.28 -11.38 6.99
N ILE A 69 -4.35 -10.83 5.77
CA ILE A 69 -5.56 -10.23 5.19
C ILE A 69 -6.50 -11.21 4.48
N VAL A 70 -6.04 -12.43 4.16
CA VAL A 70 -6.86 -13.46 3.49
C VAL A 70 -7.12 -14.70 4.34
N ALA A 71 -6.70 -14.65 5.61
CA ALA A 71 -6.92 -15.71 6.58
C ALA A 71 -8.11 -15.43 7.52
N GLN A 72 -8.60 -14.19 7.55
CA GLN A 72 -9.66 -13.74 8.45
C GLN A 72 -10.62 -12.80 7.72
N GLY A 73 -11.90 -13.17 7.65
CA GLY A 73 -12.89 -12.42 6.86
C GLY A 73 -13.04 -10.94 7.25
N SER A 74 -12.86 -10.59 8.52
CA SER A 74 -12.88 -9.18 8.97
C SER A 74 -11.73 -8.37 8.36
N TYR A 75 -10.51 -8.91 8.38
CA TYR A 75 -9.36 -8.28 7.75
C TYR A 75 -9.50 -8.25 6.23
N THR A 76 -10.06 -9.29 5.61
CA THR A 76 -10.30 -9.28 4.17
C THR A 76 -11.28 -8.19 3.75
N LEU A 77 -12.39 -8.04 4.48
CA LEU A 77 -13.37 -6.98 4.22
C LEU A 77 -12.79 -5.58 4.48
N ALA A 78 -11.96 -5.42 5.51
CA ALA A 78 -11.27 -4.16 5.78
C ALA A 78 -10.30 -3.81 4.65
N TYR A 79 -9.51 -4.78 4.18
CA TYR A 79 -8.59 -4.60 3.06
C TYR A 79 -9.34 -4.26 1.77
N LEU A 80 -10.42 -4.98 1.46
CA LEU A 80 -11.27 -4.68 0.31
C LEU A 80 -11.86 -3.25 0.38
N SER A 81 -12.32 -2.83 1.56
CA SER A 81 -12.83 -1.46 1.76
C SER A 81 -11.76 -0.41 1.49
N GLN A 82 -10.54 -0.63 1.97
CA GLN A 82 -9.41 0.26 1.74
C GLN A 82 -9.04 0.35 0.25
N ILE A 83 -8.98 -0.80 -0.43
CA ILE A 83 -8.74 -0.87 -1.88
C ILE A 83 -9.80 -0.07 -2.65
N GLN A 84 -11.08 -0.25 -2.32
CA GLN A 84 -12.18 0.46 -2.96
C GLN A 84 -12.07 1.98 -2.73
N LYS A 85 -11.69 2.43 -1.53
CA LYS A 85 -11.46 3.86 -1.25
C LYS A 85 -10.32 4.43 -2.09
N LEU A 86 -9.19 3.74 -2.20
CA LEU A 86 -8.05 4.21 -3.02
C LEU A 86 -8.39 4.23 -4.52
N LYS A 87 -9.11 3.21 -5.01
CA LYS A 87 -9.62 3.19 -6.39
C LYS A 87 -10.57 4.36 -6.67
N ALA A 88 -11.53 4.60 -5.77
CA ALA A 88 -12.49 5.70 -5.90
C ALA A 88 -11.80 7.07 -5.85
N ALA A 89 -10.71 7.19 -5.09
CA ALA A 89 -9.91 8.42 -4.99
C ALA A 89 -8.96 8.66 -6.20
N ASN A 90 -8.88 7.72 -7.15
CA ASN A 90 -8.08 7.81 -8.37
C ASN A 90 -6.62 8.21 -8.12
N VAL A 91 -5.98 7.58 -7.13
CA VAL A 91 -4.63 7.96 -6.66
C VAL A 91 -3.48 7.24 -7.38
N GLY A 92 -3.77 6.51 -8.46
CA GLY A 92 -2.76 5.73 -9.19
C GLY A 92 -2.45 4.35 -8.59
N LEU A 93 -3.39 3.76 -7.82
CA LEU A 93 -3.27 2.38 -7.33
C LEU A 93 -3.17 1.40 -8.51
N GLY A 94 -2.02 0.77 -8.67
CA GLY A 94 -1.72 -0.19 -9.73
C GLY A 94 -1.90 -1.66 -9.32
N GLY A 95 -1.83 -1.97 -8.02
CA GLY A 95 -1.97 -3.33 -7.53
C GLY A 95 -2.13 -3.42 -6.01
N VAL A 96 -2.31 -4.64 -5.52
CA VAL A 96 -2.41 -4.95 -4.09
C VAL A 96 -1.55 -6.18 -3.80
N GLY A 97 -0.77 -6.10 -2.73
CA GLY A 97 0.10 -7.17 -2.24
C GLY A 97 -0.59 -7.96 -1.13
N ILE A 98 -0.31 -9.26 -1.11
CA ILE A 98 -0.72 -10.19 -0.05
C ILE A 98 0.55 -10.88 0.43
N GLN A 99 1.11 -10.42 1.55
CA GLN A 99 2.41 -10.91 2.03
C GLN A 99 2.40 -12.41 2.36
N SER A 100 1.22 -12.97 2.60
CA SER A 100 1.02 -14.39 2.91
C SER A 100 1.67 -14.88 4.20
N HIS A 101 1.89 -13.98 5.17
CA HIS A 101 2.16 -14.35 6.55
C HIS A 101 0.82 -14.55 7.29
N TYR A 102 0.61 -15.78 7.75
CA TYR A 102 -0.60 -16.21 8.46
C TYR A 102 -0.24 -16.69 9.87
N LYS A 103 -1.20 -16.67 10.78
CA LYS A 103 -1.05 -17.38 12.06
C LYS A 103 -1.06 -18.89 11.79
N ASP A 104 -0.24 -19.64 12.55
CA ASP A 104 -0.03 -21.08 12.35
C ASP A 104 -1.36 -21.84 12.14
N PHE A 105 -1.36 -22.77 11.17
CA PHE A 105 -2.48 -23.66 10.79
C PHE A 105 -3.73 -22.98 10.19
N THR A 106 -3.64 -21.74 9.71
CA THR A 106 -4.76 -21.10 8.99
C THR A 106 -4.55 -21.19 7.47
N GLU A 107 -5.46 -21.89 6.78
CA GLU A 107 -5.47 -21.93 5.32
C GLU A 107 -6.02 -20.62 4.74
N PRO A 108 -5.33 -19.98 3.78
CA PRO A 108 -5.82 -18.76 3.15
C PRO A 108 -6.96 -19.05 2.17
N ASP A 109 -7.97 -18.17 2.13
CA ASP A 109 -9.05 -18.23 1.14
C ASP A 109 -8.97 -17.02 0.19
N LEU A 110 -8.41 -17.26 -0.98
CA LEU A 110 -8.28 -16.23 -2.03
C LEU A 110 -9.62 -15.86 -2.66
N THR A 111 -10.69 -16.63 -2.47
CA THR A 111 -12.02 -16.29 -3.00
C THR A 111 -12.62 -15.07 -2.31
N LEU A 112 -12.07 -14.68 -1.17
CA LEU A 112 -12.47 -13.50 -0.41
C LEU A 112 -11.99 -12.18 -1.02
N VAL A 113 -11.03 -12.20 -1.97
CA VAL A 113 -10.43 -10.99 -2.58
C VAL A 113 -10.98 -10.73 -4.00
N LYS A 114 -12.27 -10.98 -4.23
CA LYS A 114 -12.93 -10.75 -5.54
C LYS A 114 -13.52 -9.36 -5.68
#